data_AF-A0A4Y8CBH4-F1
#
_entry.id   AF-A0A4Y8CBH4-F1
#
_cell.length_a   1.000
_cell.length_b   1.000
_cell.length_c   1.000
_cell.angle_alpha   90.00
_cell.angle_beta   90.00
_cell.angle_gamma   90.00
#
_symmetry.space_group_name_H-M   'P 1'
#
loop_
_entity.id
_entity.type
_entity.pdbx_description
1 polymer ?
#
loop_
_entity_poly.entity_id
_entity_poly.type
_entity_poly.pdbx_seq_one_letter_code
_entity_poly.pdbx_strand_id
1 'polypeptide(L)'
;LFAKNTQNGSFYAQYEEECKKIEENLLFFELEFCELAPEKSQEFTTFCKDYDFYLSNLLQNKRYNLSKNEERIMLYLSNTGANAFSRLFDESMSALKIPFEGKKLSEEEILSKMYDEDRKIRKKSAKKFSKVLQKNSRLLSFIINMIKTERK
;
A
#
# COMPACT_ATOMS: atom_id res chain seq x y z
N LEU A 1 -2.43 5.55 13.91
CA LEU A 1 -1.25 5.64 14.80
C LEU A 1 0.07 5.94 14.05
N PHE A 2 0.21 5.64 12.75
CA PHE A 2 1.45 5.92 11.97
C PHE A 2 1.64 7.37 11.52
N ALA A 3 0.57 8.14 11.35
CA ALA A 3 0.67 9.58 11.05
C ALA A 3 1.42 10.39 12.13
N LYS A 4 1.68 9.80 13.29
CA LYS A 4 2.20 10.48 14.47
C LYS A 4 3.69 10.24 14.75
N ASN A 5 4.34 9.20 14.17
CA ASN A 5 5.73 8.89 14.50
C ASN A 5 6.49 8.13 13.39
N THR A 6 7.33 8.83 12.65
CA THR A 6 8.13 8.35 11.52
C THR A 6 9.37 7.52 11.92
N GLN A 7 9.66 7.34 13.21
CA GLN A 7 10.84 6.60 13.68
C GLN A 7 10.69 5.06 13.64
N ASN A 8 9.48 4.53 13.44
CA ASN A 8 9.21 3.08 13.45
C ASN A 8 9.23 2.43 12.06
N GLY A 9 9.67 3.15 11.02
CA GLY A 9 9.68 2.64 9.64
C GLY A 9 10.52 1.38 9.46
N SER A 10 11.70 1.32 10.11
CA SER A 10 12.59 0.15 10.03
C SER A 10 12.01 -1.09 10.71
N PHE A 11 11.38 -0.93 11.86
CA PHE A 11 10.71 -2.01 12.59
C PHE A 11 9.54 -2.59 11.79
N TYR A 12 8.72 -1.72 11.19
CA TYR A 12 7.62 -2.16 10.33
C TYR A 12 8.12 -2.90 9.08
N ALA A 13 9.19 -2.40 8.44
CA ALA A 13 9.80 -3.09 7.29
C ALA A 13 10.31 -4.49 7.65
N GLN A 14 10.89 -4.67 8.84
CA GLN A 14 11.31 -6.00 9.33
C GLN A 14 10.13 -6.94 9.52
N TYR A 15 9.02 -6.47 10.12
CA TYR A 15 7.81 -7.28 10.26
C TYR A 15 7.19 -7.67 8.91
N GLU A 16 7.12 -6.73 7.97
CA GLU A 16 6.66 -7.03 6.60
C GLU A 16 7.53 -8.10 5.92
N GLU A 17 8.85 -8.05 6.12
CA GLU A 17 9.76 -9.03 5.54
C GLU A 17 9.58 -10.43 6.14
N GLU A 18 9.37 -10.54 7.46
CA GLU A 18 9.09 -11.83 8.10
C GLU A 18 7.72 -12.40 7.70
N CYS A 19 6.68 -11.57 7.63
CA CYS A 19 5.37 -11.99 7.12
C CYS A 19 5.48 -12.54 5.69
N LYS A 20 6.28 -11.90 4.83
CA LYS A 20 6.50 -12.39 3.46
C LYS A 20 7.18 -13.74 3.39
N LYS A 21 8.19 -13.98 4.23
CA LYS A 21 8.85 -15.31 4.27
C LYS A 21 7.86 -16.39 4.65
N ILE A 22 6.92 -16.09 5.55
CA ILE A 22 5.84 -17.01 5.92
C ILE A 22 4.88 -17.21 4.73
N GLU A 23 4.42 -16.13 4.09
CA GLU A 23 3.54 -16.21 2.92
C GLU A 23 4.18 -16.99 1.76
N GLU A 24 5.47 -16.78 1.47
CA GLU A 24 6.21 -17.51 0.44
C GLU A 24 6.23 -19.03 0.72
N ASN A 25 6.37 -19.40 2.00
CA ASN A 25 6.33 -20.79 2.43
C ASN A 25 4.91 -21.38 2.41
N LEU A 26 3.85 -20.58 2.40
CA LEU A 26 2.46 -21.03 2.32
C LEU A 26 1.91 -21.05 0.88
N LEU A 27 2.54 -20.31 -0.04
CA LEU A 27 2.09 -20.18 -1.43
C LEU A 27 1.93 -21.54 -2.15
N PHE A 28 2.77 -22.54 -1.84
CA PHE A 28 2.63 -23.87 -2.45
C PHE A 28 1.29 -24.52 -2.14
N PHE A 29 0.77 -24.33 -0.92
CA PHE A 29 -0.48 -24.94 -0.49
C PHE A 29 -1.65 -24.39 -1.29
N GLU A 30 -1.73 -23.07 -1.45
CA GLU A 30 -2.80 -22.41 -2.20
C GLU A 30 -2.81 -22.86 -3.67
N LEU A 31 -1.63 -22.95 -4.28
CA LEU A 31 -1.46 -23.36 -5.68
C LEU A 31 -1.77 -24.85 -5.89
N GLU A 32 -1.18 -25.72 -5.08
CA GLU A 32 -1.37 -27.17 -5.22
C GLU A 32 -2.81 -27.57 -4.90
N PHE A 33 -3.45 -26.90 -3.93
CA PHE A 33 -4.87 -27.07 -3.65
C PHE A 33 -5.73 -26.71 -4.87
N CYS A 34 -5.42 -25.61 -5.56
CA CYS A 34 -6.08 -25.21 -6.79
C CYS A 34 -5.84 -26.18 -7.95
N GLU A 35 -4.74 -26.92 -7.98
CA GLU A 35 -4.42 -27.92 -9.01
C GLU A 35 -5.08 -29.29 -8.78
N LEU A 36 -5.64 -29.55 -7.60
CA LEU A 36 -6.34 -30.80 -7.30
C LEU A 36 -7.52 -31.05 -8.27
N ALA A 37 -7.82 -32.34 -8.46
CA ALA A 37 -9.02 -32.75 -9.18
C ALA A 37 -10.28 -32.22 -8.44
N PRO A 38 -11.33 -31.80 -9.16
CA PRO A 38 -12.52 -31.19 -8.56
C PRO A 38 -13.16 -32.03 -7.44
N GLU A 39 -13.12 -33.36 -7.57
CA GLU A 39 -13.66 -34.29 -6.59
C GLU A 39 -12.87 -34.24 -5.26
N LYS A 40 -11.54 -34.15 -5.37
CA LYS A 40 -10.62 -34.06 -4.23
C LYS A 40 -10.71 -32.71 -3.53
N SER A 41 -10.75 -31.61 -4.28
CA SER A 41 -10.91 -30.28 -3.70
C SER A 41 -12.24 -30.16 -2.95
N GLN A 42 -13.33 -30.69 -3.53
CA GLN A 42 -14.65 -30.69 -2.88
C GLN A 42 -14.69 -31.54 -1.61
N GLU A 43 -14.00 -32.69 -1.60
CA GLU A 43 -13.84 -33.54 -0.42
C GLU A 43 -13.19 -32.75 0.73
N PHE A 44 -12.07 -32.07 0.48
CA PHE A 44 -11.37 -31.26 1.47
C PHE A 44 -12.19 -30.07 1.96
N THR A 45 -12.85 -29.34 1.06
CA THR A 45 -13.73 -28.21 1.41
C THR A 45 -14.87 -28.66 2.31
N THR A 46 -15.45 -29.83 2.05
CA THR A 46 -16.56 -30.39 2.86
C THR A 46 -16.08 -30.91 4.21
N PHE A 47 -14.87 -31.48 4.27
CA PHE A 47 -14.26 -31.99 5.50
C PHE A 47 -13.82 -30.84 6.43
N CYS A 48 -13.19 -29.80 5.87
CA CYS A 48 -12.67 -28.64 6.59
C CYS A 48 -13.71 -27.51 6.67
N LYS A 49 -14.87 -27.76 7.29
CA LYS A 49 -15.98 -26.78 7.34
C LYS A 49 -15.59 -25.40 7.89
N ASP A 50 -14.71 -25.36 8.89
CA ASP A 50 -14.25 -24.09 9.48
C ASP A 50 -13.46 -23.23 8.49
N TYR A 51 -12.91 -23.83 7.43
CA TYR A 51 -12.12 -23.17 6.38
C TYR A 51 -12.79 -23.21 5.00
N ASP A 52 -14.05 -23.68 4.90
CA ASP A 52 -14.79 -23.82 3.65
C ASP A 52 -14.77 -22.51 2.84
N PHE A 53 -15.05 -21.38 3.50
CA PHE A 53 -15.04 -20.07 2.85
C PHE A 53 -13.68 -19.72 2.24
N TYR A 54 -12.57 -20.02 2.93
CA TYR A 54 -11.23 -19.74 2.43
C TYR A 54 -10.87 -20.65 1.24
N LEU A 55 -11.10 -21.96 1.38
CA LEU A 55 -10.82 -22.94 0.33
C LEU A 55 -11.67 -22.72 -0.93
N SER A 56 -12.95 -22.40 -0.75
CA SER A 56 -13.86 -22.06 -1.85
C SER A 56 -13.43 -20.78 -2.57
N ASN A 57 -12.95 -19.76 -1.84
CA ASN A 57 -12.40 -18.55 -2.45
C ASN A 57 -11.12 -18.82 -3.25
N LEU A 58 -10.22 -19.68 -2.76
CA LEU A 58 -9.02 -20.08 -3.52
C LEU A 58 -9.41 -20.68 -4.88
N LEU A 59 -10.38 -21.60 -4.90
CA LEU A 59 -10.86 -22.24 -6.14
C LEU A 59 -11.54 -21.26 -7.10
N GLN A 60 -12.31 -20.29 -6.58
CA GLN A 60 -12.91 -19.24 -7.41
C GLN A 60 -11.84 -18.30 -8.00
N ASN A 61 -10.83 -17.98 -7.20
CA ASN A 61 -9.73 -17.10 -7.60
C ASN A 61 -8.73 -17.78 -8.53
N LYS A 62 -8.71 -19.12 -8.62
CA LYS A 62 -7.90 -19.89 -9.59
C LYS A 62 -7.95 -19.33 -11.02
N ARG A 63 -9.09 -18.78 -11.44
CA ARG A 63 -9.25 -18.17 -12.78
C ARG A 63 -8.39 -16.92 -13.00
N TYR A 64 -8.03 -16.25 -11.91
CA TYR A 64 -7.20 -15.05 -11.85
C TYR A 64 -5.77 -15.33 -11.36
N ASN A 65 -5.51 -16.53 -10.82
CA ASN A 65 -4.18 -16.95 -10.41
C ASN A 65 -3.25 -17.01 -11.62
N LEU A 66 -2.06 -16.46 -11.45
CA LEU A 66 -0.97 -16.58 -12.42
C LEU A 66 -0.24 -17.90 -12.18
N SER A 67 0.72 -18.26 -13.04
CA SER A 67 1.55 -19.43 -12.76
C SER A 67 2.31 -19.27 -11.43
N LYS A 68 2.65 -20.38 -10.76
CA LYS A 68 3.43 -20.42 -9.51
C LYS A 68 4.66 -19.48 -9.51
N ASN A 69 5.33 -19.38 -10.65
CA ASN A 69 6.49 -18.51 -10.80
C ASN A 69 6.13 -17.03 -10.87
N GLU A 70 5.02 -16.67 -11.53
CA GLU A 70 4.53 -15.29 -11.64
C GLU A 70 3.98 -14.78 -10.30
N GLU A 71 3.28 -15.62 -9.53
CA GLU A 71 2.81 -15.26 -8.18
C GLU A 71 3.97 -15.03 -7.21
N ARG A 72 5.00 -15.88 -7.26
CA ARG A 72 6.23 -15.67 -6.46
C ARG A 72 6.94 -14.37 -6.85
N ILE A 73 7.01 -14.05 -8.15
CA ILE A 73 7.58 -12.79 -8.63
C ILE A 73 6.76 -11.59 -8.13
N MET A 74 5.42 -11.65 -8.17
CA MET A 74 4.56 -10.59 -7.60
C MET A 74 4.78 -10.43 -6.10
N LEU A 75 4.85 -11.53 -5.34
CA LEU A 75 5.09 -11.49 -3.90
C LEU A 75 6.45 -10.86 -3.58
N TYR A 76 7.49 -11.17 -4.35
CA TYR A 76 8.80 -10.54 -4.19
C TYR A 76 8.74 -9.04 -4.50
N LEU A 77 8.10 -8.66 -5.61
CA LEU A 77 7.97 -7.26 -6.03
C LEU A 77 7.08 -6.44 -5.09
N SER A 78 6.15 -7.03 -4.34
CA SER A 78 5.21 -6.26 -3.53
C SER A 78 5.83 -5.40 -2.42
N ASN A 79 7.12 -5.56 -2.09
CA ASN A 79 7.82 -4.67 -1.13
C ASN A 79 8.68 -3.61 -1.81
N THR A 80 9.08 -3.83 -3.06
CA THR A 80 10.04 -2.99 -3.79
C THR A 80 9.41 -2.28 -5.00
N GLY A 81 8.19 -2.65 -5.37
CA GLY A 81 7.37 -2.07 -6.44
C GLY A 81 6.46 -0.94 -5.94
N ALA A 82 5.20 -0.95 -6.34
CA ALA A 82 4.25 0.15 -6.16
C ALA A 82 4.04 0.49 -4.69
N ASN A 83 4.13 -0.49 -3.79
CA ASN A 83 4.04 -0.27 -2.36
C ASN A 83 5.25 0.49 -1.81
N ALA A 84 6.47 0.24 -2.32
CA ALA A 84 7.65 1.04 -1.95
C ALA A 84 7.46 2.50 -2.35
N PHE A 85 6.96 2.74 -3.57
CA PHE A 85 6.66 4.09 -4.04
C PHE A 85 5.50 4.75 -3.28
N SER A 86 4.50 3.99 -2.85
CA SER A 86 3.42 4.50 -1.99
C SER A 86 3.97 4.94 -0.63
N ARG A 87 4.83 4.14 0.01
CA ARG A 87 5.53 4.54 1.25
C ARG A 87 6.40 5.78 1.05
N LEU A 88 7.13 5.85 -0.06
CA LEU A 88 7.94 7.03 -0.41
C LEU A 88 7.07 8.29 -0.60
N PHE A 89 5.86 8.16 -1.16
CA PHE A 89 4.90 9.27 -1.25
C PHE A 89 4.53 9.77 0.15
N ASP A 90 4.11 8.88 1.04
CA ASP A 90 3.66 9.21 2.39
C ASP A 90 4.78 9.88 3.21
N GLU A 91 6.00 9.32 3.15
CA GLU A 91 7.18 9.91 3.80
C GLU A 91 7.52 11.29 3.22
N SER A 92 7.48 11.43 1.89
CA SER A 92 7.76 12.70 1.21
C SER A 92 6.75 13.79 1.59
N MET A 93 5.48 13.44 1.69
CA MET A 93 4.39 14.34 2.07
C MET A 93 4.46 14.73 3.56
N SER A 94 4.68 13.76 4.44
CA SER A 94 4.84 13.98 5.89
C SER A 94 6.05 14.85 6.24
N ALA A 95 7.14 14.74 5.47
CA ALA A 95 8.34 15.55 5.65
C ALA A 95 8.17 17.02 5.25
N LEU A 96 7.09 17.39 4.54
CA LEU A 96 6.87 18.76 4.08
C LEU A 96 6.76 19.74 5.24
N LYS A 97 7.42 20.89 5.08
CA LYS A 97 7.31 22.05 5.98
C LYS A 97 6.81 23.25 5.20
N ILE A 98 5.57 23.64 5.45
CA ILE A 98 4.87 24.72 4.74
C ILE A 98 5.01 26.04 5.50
N PRO A 99 5.64 27.07 4.92
CA PRO A 99 5.73 28.39 5.56
C PRO A 99 4.36 29.08 5.55
N PHE A 100 3.82 29.33 6.74
CA PHE A 100 2.53 29.98 6.95
C PHE A 100 2.60 30.92 8.15
N GLU A 101 2.40 32.22 7.93
CA GLU A 101 2.29 33.24 8.99
C GLU A 101 3.43 33.22 10.02
N GLY A 102 4.67 33.16 9.52
CA GLY A 102 5.87 33.14 10.37
C GLY A 102 6.19 31.79 11.00
N LYS A 103 5.33 30.78 10.83
CA LYS A 103 5.54 29.40 11.30
C LYS A 103 5.78 28.45 10.13
N LYS A 104 6.37 27.29 10.44
CA LYS A 104 6.46 26.14 9.52
C LYS A 104 5.44 25.11 9.97
N LEU A 105 4.38 24.93 9.20
CA LEU A 105 3.34 23.95 9.47
C LEU A 105 3.67 22.62 8.77
N SER A 106 3.24 21.53 9.37
CA SER A 106 3.13 20.22 8.74
C SER A 106 2.02 20.20 7.69
N GLU A 107 1.97 19.12 6.91
CA GLU A 107 0.90 18.88 5.94
C GLU A 107 -0.49 18.89 6.60
N GLU A 108 -0.67 18.15 7.69
CA GLU A 108 -1.96 18.06 8.39
C GLU A 108 -2.42 19.41 8.91
N GLU A 109 -1.51 20.19 9.50
CA GLU A 109 -1.81 21.52 10.02
C GLU A 109 -2.22 22.49 8.90
N ILE A 110 -1.53 22.50 7.75
CA ILE A 110 -1.88 23.39 6.64
C ILE A 110 -3.20 22.97 5.96
N LEU A 111 -3.46 21.66 5.86
CA LEU A 111 -4.72 21.12 5.34
C LEU A 111 -5.90 21.49 6.25
N SER A 112 -5.73 21.39 7.58
CA SER A 112 -6.72 21.86 8.55
C SER A 112 -7.09 23.33 8.34
N LYS A 113 -6.10 24.19 8.05
CA LYS A 113 -6.33 25.61 7.70
C LYS A 113 -7.08 25.84 6.39
N MET A 114 -7.31 24.82 5.57
CA MET A 114 -8.18 24.94 4.39
C MET A 114 -9.66 24.82 4.74
N TYR A 115 -10.00 24.39 5.96
CA TYR A 115 -11.37 24.30 6.48
C TYR A 115 -11.71 25.40 7.49
N ASP A 116 -10.81 26.36 7.69
CA ASP A 116 -10.99 27.50 8.59
C ASP A 116 -12.23 28.33 8.20
N GLU A 117 -12.92 28.94 9.16
CA GLU A 117 -14.11 29.76 8.92
C GLU A 117 -13.79 31.00 8.07
N ASP A 118 -12.59 31.57 8.20
CA ASP A 118 -12.16 32.72 7.40
C ASP A 118 -11.72 32.29 5.99
N ARG A 119 -12.45 32.80 4.99
CA ARG A 119 -12.15 32.60 3.56
C ARG A 119 -10.73 33.04 3.18
N LYS A 120 -10.20 34.09 3.82
CA LYS A 120 -8.84 34.57 3.54
C LYS A 120 -7.79 33.55 4.00
N ILE A 121 -7.99 32.94 5.16
CA ILE A 121 -7.12 31.88 5.70
C ILE A 121 -7.17 30.67 4.76
N ARG A 122 -8.36 30.19 4.38
CA ARG A 122 -8.52 29.06 3.43
C ARG A 122 -7.78 29.29 2.11
N LYS A 123 -7.96 30.47 1.51
CA LYS A 123 -7.32 30.80 0.22
C LYS A 123 -5.79 30.87 0.36
N LYS A 124 -5.30 31.43 1.46
CA LYS A 124 -3.86 31.59 1.72
C LYS A 124 -3.20 30.23 1.99
N SER A 125 -3.82 29.36 2.79
CA SER A 125 -3.30 28.04 3.13
C SER A 125 -3.21 27.17 1.87
N ALA A 126 -4.28 27.11 1.07
CA ALA A 126 -4.28 26.43 -0.23
C ALA A 126 -3.15 26.91 -1.14
N LYS A 127 -2.99 28.21 -1.35
CA LYS A 127 -1.90 28.76 -2.18
C LYS A 127 -0.50 28.41 -1.66
N LYS A 128 -0.29 28.46 -0.35
CA LYS A 128 1.00 28.12 0.26
C LYS A 128 1.31 26.64 0.10
N PHE A 129 0.34 25.77 0.32
CA PHE A 129 0.48 24.34 0.11
C PHE A 129 0.77 24.02 -1.35
N SER A 130 -0.02 24.52 -2.29
CA SER A 130 0.20 24.32 -3.73
C SER A 130 1.59 24.79 -4.18
N LYS A 131 2.11 25.89 -3.63
CA LYS A 131 3.47 26.35 -3.94
C LYS A 131 4.54 25.36 -3.48
N VAL A 132 4.36 24.72 -2.32
CA VAL A 132 5.28 23.70 -1.82
C VAL A 132 5.15 22.41 -2.64
N LEU A 133 3.93 21.99 -2.99
CA LEU A 133 3.72 20.85 -3.88
C LEU A 133 4.32 21.08 -5.26
N GLN A 134 4.18 22.28 -5.83
CA GLN A 134 4.76 22.62 -7.13
C GLN A 134 6.29 22.48 -7.12
N LYS A 135 6.95 22.85 -6.01
CA LYS A 135 8.40 22.66 -5.86
C LYS A 135 8.80 21.18 -5.82
N ASN A 136 7.94 20.31 -5.29
CA ASN A 136 8.15 18.87 -5.20
C ASN A 136 7.50 18.10 -6.35
N SER A 137 6.90 18.80 -7.32
CA SER A 137 6.07 18.21 -8.38
C SER A 137 6.81 17.12 -9.15
N ARG A 138 8.08 17.35 -9.50
CA ARG A 138 8.90 16.36 -10.22
C ARG A 138 9.02 15.03 -9.47
N LEU A 139 9.27 15.09 -8.16
CA LEU A 139 9.38 13.89 -7.32
C LEU A 139 8.02 13.19 -7.19
N LEU A 140 6.99 13.94 -6.80
CA LEU A 140 5.64 13.38 -6.60
C LEU A 140 5.06 12.80 -7.89
N SER A 141 5.27 13.47 -9.03
CA SER A 141 4.87 12.94 -10.33
C SER A 141 5.63 11.67 -10.71
N PHE A 142 6.94 11.59 -10.42
CA PHE A 142 7.71 10.37 -10.65
C PHE A 142 7.17 9.21 -9.82
N ILE A 143 6.90 9.43 -8.53
CA ILE A 143 6.34 8.42 -7.63
C ILE A 143 4.99 7.90 -8.17
N ILE A 144 4.07 8.80 -8.50
CA ILE A 144 2.76 8.43 -9.05
C ILE A 144 2.89 7.66 -10.37
N ASN A 145 3.83 8.06 -11.23
CA ASN A 145 4.07 7.38 -12.50
C ASN A 145 4.58 5.95 -12.30
N MET A 146 5.43 5.70 -11.31
CA MET A 146 5.91 4.35 -11.00
C MET A 146 4.77 3.47 -10.49
N ILE A 147 3.95 3.97 -9.55
CA ILE A 147 2.76 3.26 -9.06
C ILE A 147 1.79 2.92 -10.21
N LYS A 148 1.58 3.89 -11.12
CA LYS A 148 0.70 3.69 -12.29
C LYS A 148 1.24 2.67 -13.28
N THR A 149 2.56 2.63 -13.47
CA THR A 149 3.19 1.73 -14.45
C THR A 149 3.06 0.27 -14.04
N GLU A 150 3.14 -0.03 -12.74
CA GLU A 150 3.01 -1.40 -12.23
C GLU A 150 1.56 -1.92 -12.22
N ARG A 151 0.58 -1.02 -12.08
CA ARG A 151 -0.85 -1.39 -12.11
C ARG A 151 -1.43 -1.53 -13.52
N LYS A 152 -0.62 -1.38 -14.55
CA LYS A 152 -1.00 -1.57 -15.96
C LYS A 152 -0.68 -2.97 -16.42
#